data_AF-A0A661CX82-F1
#
_entry.id   AF-A0A661CX82-F1
#
_cell.length_a   1.000
_cell.length_b   1.000
_cell.length_c   1.000
_cell.angle_alpha   90.00
_cell.angle_beta   90.00
_cell.angle_gamma   90.00
#
_symmetry.space_group_name_H-M   'P 1'
#
loop_
_entity.id
_entity.type
_entity.pdbx_description
1 polymer ?
#
loop_
_entity_poly.entity_id
_entity_poly.type
_entity_poly.pdbx_seq_one_letter_code
_entity_poly.pdbx_strand_id
1 'polypeptide(L)'
;MLIIHVDADVAREDEINCAMPCPPAQDTCDALAQHVMTWLGNPVTDDKLVLCIPSDNTEAWILAAHDTQTPYHAPPDNPLECVQKPDMIISNQRYKKPRRLLRRKEGKPKKTERDYQHLIPKVLENWETIKNICPQAAKFEQELKEKTLIVTTQ
;
A
#
# COMPACT_ATOMS: atom_id res chain seq x y z
N MET A 1 10.46 14.70 10.63
CA MET A 1 9.39 14.12 9.80
C MET A 1 9.05 12.76 10.38
N LEU A 2 7.76 12.51 10.59
CA LEU A 2 7.20 11.24 11.03
C LEU A 2 6.45 10.62 9.84
N ILE A 3 6.72 9.35 9.55
CA ILE A 3 5.97 8.58 8.56
C ILE A 3 5.24 7.47 9.31
N ILE A 4 3.92 7.42 9.18
CA ILE A 4 3.11 6.34 9.74
C ILE A 4 2.63 5.48 8.59
N HIS A 5 2.92 4.19 8.65
CA HIS A 5 2.48 3.22 7.66
C HIS A 5 1.36 2.37 8.24
N VAL A 6 0.22 2.32 7.54
CA VAL A 6 -0.96 1.54 7.94
C VAL A 6 -1.53 0.84 6.71
N ASP A 7 -1.49 -0.50 6.70
CA ASP A 7 -2.22 -1.28 5.72
C ASP A 7 -3.73 -1.13 5.99
N ALA A 8 -4.54 -0.86 4.96
CA ALA A 8 -5.95 -0.53 5.12
C ALA A 8 -6.86 -1.76 5.33
N ASP A 9 -6.31 -2.98 5.35
CA ASP A 9 -7.08 -4.17 5.71
C ASP A 9 -7.65 -4.09 7.13
N VAL A 10 -7.00 -3.35 8.02
CA VAL A 10 -7.48 -3.03 9.38
C VAL A 10 -8.81 -2.26 9.39
N ALA A 11 -9.18 -1.59 8.30
CA ALA A 11 -10.46 -0.87 8.20
C ALA A 11 -11.69 -1.79 8.32
N ARG A 12 -11.49 -3.11 8.19
CA ARG A 12 -12.54 -4.15 8.33
C ARG A 12 -12.57 -4.81 9.71
N GLU A 13 -11.66 -4.46 10.61
CA GLU A 13 -11.71 -4.93 11.99
C GLU A 13 -12.88 -4.25 12.71
N ASP A 14 -13.57 -4.99 13.59
CA ASP A 14 -14.83 -4.56 14.20
C ASP A 14 -14.70 -3.24 14.98
N GLU A 15 -13.53 -2.98 15.56
CA GLU A 15 -13.24 -1.78 16.35
C GLU A 15 -13.03 -0.52 15.49
N ILE A 16 -12.71 -0.68 14.20
CA ILE A 16 -12.44 0.41 13.26
C ILE A 16 -13.63 0.57 12.30
N ASN A 17 -14.00 -0.51 11.63
CA ASN A 17 -15.16 -0.67 10.75
C ASN A 17 -15.45 0.55 9.86
N CYS A 18 -14.43 1.01 9.14
CA CYS A 18 -14.48 2.18 8.26
C CYS A 18 -14.23 1.83 6.79
N ALA A 19 -14.26 0.54 6.43
CA ALA A 19 -14.08 0.10 5.06
C ALA A 19 -15.23 0.60 4.15
N MET A 20 -14.85 1.19 3.01
CA MET A 20 -15.76 1.75 2.02
C MET A 20 -15.79 0.88 0.75
N PRO A 21 -16.85 0.97 -0.08
CA PRO A 21 -16.87 0.34 -1.39
C PRO A 21 -15.67 0.75 -2.26
N CYS A 22 -15.18 -0.17 -3.08
CA CYS A 22 -14.05 0.04 -3.97
C CYS A 22 -14.44 -0.46 -5.38
N PRO A 23 -14.23 0.32 -6.46
CA PRO A 23 -13.46 1.57 -6.55
C PRO A 23 -14.23 2.86 -6.14
N PRO A 24 -13.52 3.92 -5.68
CA PRO A 24 -12.06 4.01 -5.54
C PRO A 24 -11.53 3.50 -4.19
N ALA A 25 -10.29 3.01 -4.17
CA ALA A 25 -9.60 2.59 -2.93
C ALA A 25 -9.41 3.74 -1.93
N GLN A 26 -9.34 4.96 -2.46
CA GLN A 26 -9.10 6.18 -1.69
C GLN A 26 -10.14 6.40 -0.58
N ASP A 27 -11.41 6.02 -0.79
CA ASP A 27 -12.47 6.25 0.20
C ASP A 27 -12.18 5.54 1.52
N THR A 28 -11.67 4.30 1.47
CA THR A 28 -11.25 3.56 2.67
C THR A 28 -10.00 4.19 3.28
N CYS A 29 -9.02 4.56 2.46
CA CYS A 29 -7.78 5.16 2.95
C CYS A 29 -8.00 6.50 3.66
N ASP A 30 -8.88 7.35 3.12
CA ASP A 30 -9.19 8.66 3.69
C ASP A 30 -9.98 8.51 5.00
N ALA A 31 -10.93 7.56 5.07
CA ALA A 31 -11.62 7.24 6.32
C ALA A 31 -10.62 6.75 7.40
N LEU A 32 -9.72 5.84 7.04
CA LEU A 32 -8.71 5.33 7.96
C LEU A 32 -7.72 6.41 8.40
N ALA A 33 -7.32 7.32 7.50
CA ALA A 33 -6.49 8.46 7.85
C ALA A 33 -7.15 9.32 8.94
N GLN A 34 -8.46 9.57 8.86
CA GLN A 34 -9.20 10.32 9.90
C GLN A 34 -9.16 9.61 11.26
N HIS A 35 -9.29 8.28 11.28
CA HIS A 35 -9.13 7.49 12.51
C HIS A 35 -7.72 7.62 13.09
N VAL A 36 -6.68 7.46 12.26
CA VAL A 36 -5.28 7.60 12.68
C VAL A 36 -5.02 8.99 13.27
N MET A 37 -5.50 10.05 12.59
CA MET A 37 -5.37 11.42 13.09
C MET A 37 -6.08 11.62 14.44
N THR A 38 -7.26 11.01 14.61
CA THR A 38 -7.99 11.06 15.89
C THR A 38 -7.21 10.37 17.01
N TRP A 39 -6.57 9.23 16.74
CA TRP A 39 -5.76 8.49 17.73
C TRP A 39 -4.49 9.22 18.12
N LEU A 40 -3.84 9.92 17.19
CA LEU A 40 -2.66 10.73 17.49
C LEU A 40 -2.99 11.93 18.38
N GLY A 41 -4.27 12.34 18.42
CA GLY A 41 -4.71 13.56 19.07
C GLY A 41 -4.26 14.80 18.30
N ASN A 42 -4.54 15.99 18.85
CA ASN A 42 -4.14 17.28 18.28
C ASN A 42 -2.65 17.73 18.47
N PRO A 43 -1.63 16.93 18.88
CA PRO A 43 -0.26 17.45 19.03
C PRO A 43 0.61 17.33 17.78
N VAL A 44 0.23 16.54 16.77
CA VAL A 44 1.04 16.40 15.54
C VAL A 44 0.64 17.48 14.56
N THR A 45 1.54 18.43 14.31
CA THR A 45 1.36 19.40 13.24
C THR A 45 1.42 18.65 11.90
N ASP A 46 0.37 18.85 11.08
CA ASP A 46 0.21 18.18 9.79
C ASP A 46 1.47 18.30 8.92
N ASP A 47 2.17 19.43 8.97
CA ASP A 47 3.39 19.73 8.22
C ASP A 47 4.56 18.74 8.41
N LYS A 48 4.58 17.93 9.48
CA LYS A 48 5.65 16.96 9.76
C LYS A 48 5.23 15.50 9.70
N LEU A 49 3.98 15.21 9.33
CA LEU A 49 3.42 13.87 9.29
C LEU A 49 3.06 13.44 7.86
N VAL A 50 3.55 12.28 7.42
CA VAL A 50 3.11 11.61 6.19
C VAL A 50 2.39 10.32 6.58
N LEU A 51 1.19 10.10 6.05
CA LEU A 51 0.49 8.83 6.18
C LEU A 51 0.71 8.00 4.91
N CYS A 52 1.33 6.84 5.08
CA CYS A 52 1.46 5.84 4.02
C CYS A 52 0.35 4.80 4.20
N ILE A 53 -0.67 4.82 3.33
CA ILE A 53 -1.80 3.90 3.37
C ILE A 53 -1.94 3.26 1.97
N PRO A 54 -1.35 2.08 1.71
CA PRO A 54 -1.27 1.48 0.37
C PRO A 54 -2.57 0.81 -0.12
N SER A 55 -3.74 1.23 0.40
CA SER A 55 -5.00 0.47 0.37
C SER A 55 -4.85 -0.85 1.16
N ASP A 56 -5.42 -1.98 0.69
CA ASP A 56 -5.56 -3.23 1.44
C ASP A 56 -4.27 -3.65 2.17
N ASN A 57 -3.15 -3.76 1.44
CA ASN A 57 -1.82 -3.83 2.02
C ASN A 57 -0.73 -3.52 0.99
N THR A 58 0.49 -3.28 1.48
CA THR A 58 1.69 -2.94 0.70
C THR A 58 1.99 -3.91 -0.45
N GLU A 59 1.52 -5.16 -0.37
CA GLU A 59 1.75 -6.15 -1.41
C GLU A 59 1.09 -5.79 -2.75
N ALA A 60 0.11 -4.89 -2.78
CA ALA A 60 -0.40 -4.31 -4.03
C ALA A 60 0.72 -3.59 -4.80
N TRP A 61 1.55 -2.80 -4.11
CA TRP A 61 2.67 -2.07 -4.74
C TRP A 61 3.78 -3.02 -5.18
N ILE A 62 4.04 -4.07 -4.40
CA ILE A 62 4.97 -5.15 -4.78
C ILE A 62 4.46 -5.85 -6.04
N LEU A 63 3.17 -6.16 -6.12
CA LEU A 63 2.57 -6.81 -7.27
C LEU A 63 2.66 -5.91 -8.52
N ALA A 64 2.35 -4.61 -8.40
CA ALA A 64 2.55 -3.62 -9.46
C ALA A 64 4.00 -3.53 -9.96
N ALA A 65 4.97 -3.66 -9.07
CA ALA A 65 6.38 -3.64 -9.45
C ALA A 65 6.81 -4.89 -10.21
N HIS A 66 6.30 -6.06 -9.82
CA HIS A 66 6.83 -7.34 -10.24
C HIS A 66 6.05 -7.98 -11.39
N ASP A 67 4.78 -7.63 -11.58
CA ASP A 67 3.92 -8.21 -12.60
C ASP A 67 3.09 -7.15 -13.33
N THR A 68 3.76 -6.41 -14.20
CA THR A 68 3.18 -5.27 -14.91
C THR A 68 2.23 -5.64 -16.04
N GLN A 69 1.98 -6.93 -16.29
CA GLN A 69 1.28 -7.43 -17.48
C GLN A 69 0.02 -8.24 -17.19
N THR A 70 -0.33 -8.45 -15.92
CA THR A 70 -1.39 -9.40 -15.54
C THR A 70 -2.79 -8.76 -15.47
N PRO A 71 -3.86 -9.52 -15.78
CA PRO A 71 -5.25 -9.02 -15.79
C PRO A 71 -5.86 -8.57 -14.45
N TYR A 72 -5.23 -8.79 -13.29
CA TYR A 72 -5.65 -8.13 -12.03
C TYR A 72 -5.34 -6.63 -12.03
N HIS A 73 -4.61 -6.15 -13.05
CA HIS A 73 -4.33 -4.76 -13.34
C HIS A 73 -5.28 -4.27 -14.45
N ALA A 74 -6.58 -4.62 -14.37
CA ALA A 74 -7.58 -4.23 -15.36
C ALA A 74 -8.45 -3.06 -14.85
N PRO A 75 -7.88 -1.85 -14.68
CA PRO A 75 -8.68 -0.67 -14.45
C PRO A 75 -9.53 -0.36 -15.71
N PRO A 76 -10.72 0.24 -15.55
CA PRO A 76 -11.31 0.70 -14.30
C PRO A 76 -12.07 -0.39 -13.51
N ASP A 77 -12.35 -1.55 -14.11
CA ASP A 77 -13.30 -2.52 -13.56
C ASP A 77 -12.78 -3.26 -12.33
N ASN A 78 -11.46 -3.47 -12.23
CA ASN A 78 -10.83 -4.13 -11.09
C ASN A 78 -9.41 -3.57 -10.86
N PRO A 79 -9.29 -2.36 -10.29
CA PRO A 79 -8.00 -1.76 -10.02
C PRO A 79 -7.28 -2.53 -8.91
N LEU A 80 -5.96 -2.60 -9.00
CA LEU A 80 -5.15 -3.43 -8.12
C LEU A 80 -5.31 -3.09 -6.63
N GLU A 81 -5.45 -1.81 -6.30
CA GLU A 81 -5.66 -1.35 -4.92
C GLU A 81 -7.04 -1.71 -4.34
N CYS A 82 -7.98 -2.20 -5.16
CA CYS A 82 -9.25 -2.78 -4.68
C CYS A 82 -9.18 -4.30 -4.43
N VAL A 83 -8.06 -4.94 -4.77
CA VAL A 83 -7.90 -6.39 -4.60
C VAL A 83 -7.60 -6.68 -3.14
N GLN A 84 -8.45 -7.50 -2.50
CA GLN A 84 -8.23 -7.95 -1.14
C GLN A 84 -7.13 -9.02 -1.06
N LYS A 85 -6.28 -8.91 -0.03
CA LYS A 85 -5.19 -9.84 0.28
C LYS A 85 -4.22 -10.08 -0.90
N PRO A 86 -3.60 -9.02 -1.47
CA PRO A 86 -2.62 -9.22 -2.55
C PRO A 86 -1.38 -10.02 -2.10
N ASP A 87 -1.08 -10.07 -0.81
CA ASP A 87 -0.10 -10.98 -0.20
C ASP A 87 -0.39 -12.48 -0.47
N MET A 88 -1.67 -12.85 -0.51
CA MET A 88 -2.11 -14.20 -0.88
C MET A 88 -1.88 -14.50 -2.35
N ILE A 89 -1.96 -13.49 -3.22
CA ILE A 89 -1.70 -13.63 -4.66
C ILE A 89 -0.21 -13.88 -4.89
N ILE A 90 0.66 -13.01 -4.37
CA ILE A 90 2.11 -13.12 -4.60
C ILE A 90 2.75 -14.32 -3.90
N SER A 91 2.05 -14.94 -2.94
CA SER A 91 2.46 -16.18 -2.28
C SER A 91 1.84 -17.45 -2.89
N ASN A 92 0.93 -17.33 -3.85
CA ASN A 92 0.26 -18.47 -4.47
C ASN A 92 1.22 -19.29 -5.34
N GLN A 93 1.20 -20.62 -5.22
CA GLN A 93 2.00 -21.51 -6.07
C GLN A 93 1.59 -21.46 -7.56
N ARG A 94 0.34 -21.06 -7.85
CA ARG A 94 -0.16 -20.88 -9.22
C ARG A 94 0.23 -19.54 -9.83
N TYR A 95 0.83 -18.63 -9.05
CA TYR A 95 1.39 -17.39 -9.58
C TYR A 95 2.65 -17.72 -10.39
N LYS A 96 2.49 -17.73 -11.72
CA LYS A 96 3.47 -18.31 -12.65
C LYS A 96 4.54 -17.33 -13.09
N LYS A 97 4.31 -16.00 -13.03
CA LYS A 97 5.29 -14.98 -13.42
C LYS A 97 5.08 -13.67 -12.64
N PRO A 98 6.11 -13.15 -11.96
CA PRO A 98 7.33 -13.87 -11.57
C PRO A 98 7.00 -15.12 -10.74
N ARG A 99 7.94 -16.05 -10.59
CA ARG A 99 7.75 -17.18 -9.66
C ARG A 99 7.35 -16.60 -8.30
N ARG A 100 6.41 -17.28 -7.61
CA ARG A 100 5.97 -17.01 -6.23
C ARG A 100 6.97 -16.14 -5.44
N LEU A 101 6.60 -14.88 -5.21
CA LEU A 101 7.45 -13.87 -4.58
C LEU A 101 7.59 -14.10 -3.08
N LEU A 102 6.52 -14.56 -2.41
CA LEU A 102 6.53 -14.88 -0.99
C LEU A 102 6.33 -16.37 -0.74
N ARG A 103 7.12 -16.95 0.16
CA ARG A 103 6.91 -18.33 0.60
C ARG A 103 5.60 -18.43 1.40
N ARG A 104 5.06 -19.64 1.57
CA ARG A 104 3.95 -19.89 2.50
C ARG A 104 4.41 -20.77 3.65
N LYS A 105 3.85 -20.53 4.84
CA LYS A 105 3.98 -21.37 6.03
C LYS A 105 2.58 -21.50 6.63
N GLU A 106 2.14 -22.74 6.92
CA GLU A 106 0.84 -22.99 7.54
C GLU A 106 -0.34 -22.33 6.79
N GLY A 107 -0.30 -22.36 5.46
CA GLY A 107 -1.35 -21.78 4.63
C GLY A 107 -1.34 -20.24 4.55
N LYS A 108 -0.42 -19.55 5.21
CA LYS A 108 -0.31 -18.07 5.15
C LYS A 108 0.97 -17.62 4.45
N PRO A 109 1.01 -16.40 3.87
CA PRO A 109 2.24 -15.82 3.34
C PRO A 109 3.25 -15.67 4.47
N LYS A 110 4.47 -16.15 4.24
CA LYS A 110 5.57 -15.99 5.18
C LYS A 110 6.23 -14.64 4.91
N LYS A 111 5.93 -13.64 5.73
CA LYS A 111 6.46 -12.28 5.59
C LYS A 111 7.76 -12.16 6.41
N THR A 112 8.91 -12.45 5.80
CA THR A 112 10.22 -12.27 6.46
C THR A 112 10.92 -11.04 5.90
N GLU A 113 11.65 -10.32 6.75
CA GLU A 113 12.47 -9.17 6.34
C GLU A 113 13.36 -9.53 5.15
N ARG A 114 14.04 -10.69 5.22
CA ARG A 114 14.86 -11.20 4.14
C ARG A 114 14.07 -11.28 2.83
N ASP A 115 12.90 -11.91 2.81
CA ASP A 115 12.12 -12.06 1.57
C ASP A 115 11.77 -10.67 0.99
N TYR A 116 11.35 -9.71 1.81
CA TYR A 116 11.03 -8.34 1.36
C TYR A 116 12.25 -7.57 0.86
N GLN A 117 13.41 -7.71 1.51
CA GLN A 117 14.66 -7.09 1.05
C GLN A 117 15.02 -7.48 -0.38
N HIS A 118 14.69 -8.71 -0.81
CA HIS A 118 14.92 -9.14 -2.20
C HIS A 118 13.92 -8.54 -3.20
N LEU A 119 12.76 -8.05 -2.73
CA LEU A 119 11.71 -7.45 -3.57
C LEU A 119 11.93 -5.95 -3.78
N ILE A 120 12.55 -5.27 -2.81
CA ILE A 120 12.78 -3.81 -2.81
C ILE A 120 13.46 -3.30 -4.09
N PRO A 121 14.55 -3.91 -4.63
CA PRO A 121 15.22 -3.36 -5.80
C PRO A 121 14.29 -3.17 -7.00
N LYS A 122 13.38 -4.12 -7.23
CA LYS A 122 12.42 -4.04 -8.33
C LYS A 122 11.31 -3.03 -8.08
N VAL A 123 10.90 -2.86 -6.81
CA VAL A 123 9.96 -1.82 -6.39
C VAL A 123 10.54 -0.44 -6.68
N LEU A 124 11.81 -0.22 -6.33
CA LEU A 124 12.50 1.05 -6.61
C LEU A 124 12.68 1.28 -8.12
N GLU A 125 13.12 0.26 -8.86
CA GLU A 125 13.29 0.33 -10.32
C GLU A 125 11.97 0.71 -11.02
N ASN A 126 10.85 0.15 -10.56
CA ASN A 126 9.55 0.31 -11.19
C ASN A 126 8.63 1.32 -10.48
N TRP A 127 9.17 2.20 -9.63
CA TRP A 127 8.36 3.10 -8.81
C TRP A 127 7.39 3.97 -9.61
N GLU A 128 7.82 4.49 -10.77
CA GLU A 128 6.93 5.25 -11.67
C GLU A 128 5.76 4.41 -12.19
N THR A 129 6.01 3.14 -12.55
CA THR A 129 4.96 2.21 -12.96
C THR A 129 3.98 1.94 -11.81
N ILE A 130 4.49 1.79 -10.58
CA ILE A 130 3.64 1.59 -9.40
C ILE A 130 2.71 2.78 -9.21
N LYS A 131 3.21 4.01 -9.24
CA LYS A 131 2.37 5.22 -9.08
C LYS A 131 1.29 5.34 -10.16
N ASN A 132 1.58 4.89 -11.39
CA ASN A 132 0.59 4.88 -12.47
C ASN A 132 -0.53 3.84 -12.26
N ILE A 133 -0.22 2.71 -11.59
CA ILE A 133 -1.17 1.61 -11.35
C ILE A 133 -1.91 1.79 -10.02
N CYS A 134 -1.22 2.32 -9.02
CA CYS A 134 -1.61 2.39 -7.62
C CYS A 134 -1.68 3.87 -7.17
N PRO A 135 -2.85 4.53 -7.28
CA PRO A 135 -3.03 5.92 -6.87
C PRO A 135 -2.56 6.24 -5.44
N GLN A 136 -2.68 5.33 -4.47
CA GLN A 136 -2.18 5.60 -3.12
C GLN A 136 -0.65 5.70 -3.05
N ALA A 137 0.08 5.00 -3.93
CA ALA A 137 1.53 5.16 -4.05
C ALA A 137 1.90 6.55 -4.57
N ALA A 138 1.14 7.05 -5.55
CA ALA A 138 1.32 8.41 -6.07
C ALA A 138 1.05 9.46 -4.99
N LYS A 139 -0.06 9.31 -4.25
CA LYS A 139 -0.41 10.16 -3.11
C LYS A 139 0.70 10.19 -2.05
N PHE A 140 1.21 9.02 -1.64
CA PHE A 140 2.29 8.91 -0.67
C PHE A 140 3.56 9.67 -1.11
N GLU A 141 4.00 9.49 -2.36
CA GLU A 141 5.18 10.21 -2.86
C GLU A 141 4.96 11.73 -2.87
N GLN A 142 3.78 12.17 -3.31
CA GLN A 142 3.43 13.58 -3.36
C GLN A 142 3.49 14.20 -1.96
N GLU A 143 2.82 13.60 -0.97
CA GLU A 143 2.83 14.09 0.41
C GLU A 143 4.23 14.12 1.02
N LEU A 144 5.03 13.08 0.73
CA LEU A 144 6.41 13.01 1.19
C LEU A 144 7.26 14.15 0.61
N LYS A 145 7.13 14.43 -0.69
CA LYS A 145 7.84 15.53 -1.36
C LYS A 145 7.42 16.90 -0.81
N GLU A 146 6.12 17.14 -0.69
CA GLU A 146 5.57 18.40 -0.18
C GLU A 146 6.09 18.71 1.23
N LYS A 147 6.05 17.74 2.14
CA LYS A 147 6.48 17.94 3.53
C LYS A 147 8.00 17.99 3.69
N THR A 148 8.75 17.31 2.82
CA THR A 148 10.22 17.43 2.82
C THR A 148 10.67 18.82 2.37
N LEU A 149 10.02 19.39 1.36
CA LEU A 149 10.34 20.74 0.87
C LEU A 149 10.12 21.82 1.94
N ILE A 150 9.01 21.74 2.68
CA ILE A 150 8.68 22.66 3.78
C ILE A 150 9.77 22.66 4.88
N VAL A 151 10.33 21.48 5.20
CA VAL A 151 11.36 21.33 6.24
C VAL A 151 12.68 21.99 5.82
N THR A 152 13.01 22.02 4.54
CA THR A 152 14.25 22.65 4.03
C THR A 152 14.21 24.18 3.92
N THR A 153 13.02 24.79 3.99
CA THR A 153 12.82 26.24 3.89
C THR A 153 12.68 26.96 5.24
N GLN A 154 12.73 26.24 6.36
CA GLN A 154 12.73 26.78 7.73
C GLN A 154 14.10 26.61 8.39
#